data_AF-A0A2W1MQY7-F1
#
_entry.id   AF-A0A2W1MQY7-F1
#
_cell.length_a   1.000
_cell.length_b   1.000
_cell.length_c   1.000
_cell.angle_alpha   90.00
_cell.angle_beta   90.00
_cell.angle_gamma   90.00
#
_symmetry.space_group_name_H-M   'P 1'
#
loop_
_entity.id
_entity.type
_entity.pdbx_description
1 polymer ?
#
loop_
_entity_poly.entity_id
_entity_poly.type
_entity_poly.pdbx_seq_one_letter_code
_entity_poly.pdbx_strand_id
1 'polypeptide(L)'
;MPVLQIESWSDDVAWASVNGWNLEAFVQRLSLCSTLRGTELKRLARAIRKREIEQIEVTSVEAAGALIHTLESLGATIRLND
;
A
#
# COMPACT_ATOMS: atom_id res chain seq x y z
N MET A 1 13.33 -10.44 -1.81
CA MET A 1 11.88 -10.21 -1.92
C MET A 1 11.73 -8.72 -2.14
N PRO A 2 11.07 -8.29 -3.22
CA PRO A 2 11.00 -6.88 -3.56
C PRO A 2 10.28 -6.10 -2.45
N VAL A 3 10.69 -4.85 -2.26
CA VAL A 3 10.15 -3.95 -1.25
C VAL A 3 9.61 -2.69 -1.92
N LEU A 4 8.36 -2.36 -1.63
CA LEU A 4 7.82 -1.03 -1.92
C LEU A 4 8.26 -0.08 -0.81
N GLN A 5 9.06 0.92 -1.17
CA GLN A 5 9.41 2.02 -0.28
C GLN A 5 8.47 3.19 -0.53
N ILE A 6 7.77 3.63 0.51
CA ILE A 6 7.02 4.89 0.52
C ILE A 6 8.00 5.98 0.91
N GLU A 7 8.35 6.86 -0.03
CA GLU A 7 9.33 7.94 0.20
C GLU A 7 8.68 9.17 0.83
N SER A 8 7.43 9.46 0.48
CA SER A 8 6.70 10.62 0.99
C SER A 8 5.20 10.47 0.77
N TRP A 9 4.43 11.31 1.47
CA TRP A 9 3.01 11.51 1.27
C TRP A 9 2.76 12.98 0.95
N SER A 10 1.97 13.26 -0.08
CA SER A 10 1.58 14.62 -0.45
C SER A 10 0.08 14.67 -0.72
N ASP A 11 -0.62 15.48 0.07
CA ASP A 11 -2.06 15.67 -0.09
C ASP A 11 -2.39 16.51 -1.35
N ASP A 12 -1.43 17.26 -1.88
CA ASP A 12 -1.59 18.07 -3.09
C ASP A 12 -1.70 17.21 -4.36
N VAL A 13 -1.11 16.02 -4.35
CA VAL A 13 -1.16 15.06 -5.47
C VAL A 13 -2.15 13.92 -5.23
N ALA A 14 -2.74 13.84 -4.04
CA ALA A 14 -3.77 12.87 -3.71
C ALA A 14 -5.07 13.21 -4.47
N TRP A 15 -5.56 12.26 -5.27
CA TRP A 15 -6.82 12.41 -6.02
C TRP A 15 -7.94 11.53 -5.47
N ALA A 16 -7.63 10.63 -4.53
CA ALA A 16 -8.60 9.93 -3.70
C ALA A 16 -8.53 10.45 -2.26
N SER A 17 -9.69 10.60 -1.61
CA SER A 17 -9.70 10.94 -0.18
C SER A 17 -9.12 9.79 0.65
N VAL A 18 -8.69 10.07 1.89
CA VAL A 18 -8.23 9.06 2.86
C VAL A 18 -9.29 7.97 3.14
N ASN A 19 -10.56 8.28 2.87
CA ASN A 19 -11.69 7.35 2.95
C ASN A 19 -12.18 6.84 1.58
N GLY A 20 -11.53 7.24 0.49
CA GLY A 20 -11.84 6.81 -0.88
C GLY A 20 -11.63 5.31 -1.09
N TRP A 21 -10.79 4.68 -0.25
CA TRP A 21 -10.64 3.23 -0.17
C TRP A 21 -11.20 2.71 1.15
N ASN A 22 -12.24 1.88 1.06
CA ASN A 22 -12.68 1.12 2.23
C ASN A 22 -11.57 0.13 2.65
N LEU A 23 -11.53 -0.23 3.94
CA LEU A 23 -10.47 -1.07 4.48
C LEU A 23 -10.44 -2.46 3.81
N GLU A 24 -11.59 -2.99 3.44
CA GLU A 24 -11.70 -4.33 2.85
C GLU A 24 -11.06 -4.41 1.46
N ALA A 25 -11.34 -3.45 0.58
CA ALA A 25 -10.73 -3.34 -0.74
C ALA A 25 -9.21 -3.17 -0.63
N PHE A 26 -8.74 -2.39 0.36
CA PHE A 26 -7.31 -2.21 0.60
C PHE A 26 -6.64 -3.52 1.04
N VAL A 27 -7.28 -4.26 1.96
CA VAL A 27 -6.83 -5.58 2.42
C VAL A 27 -6.82 -6.58 1.25
N GLN A 28 -7.83 -6.57 0.38
CA GLN A 28 -7.86 -7.43 -0.80
C GLN A 28 -6.65 -7.16 -1.72
N ARG A 29 -6.30 -5.90 -2.00
CA ARG A 29 -5.12 -5.59 -2.82
C ARG A 29 -3.81 -6.02 -2.20
N LEU A 30 -3.64 -5.78 -0.89
CA LEU A 30 -2.47 -6.27 -0.16
C LEU A 30 -2.39 -7.80 -0.22
N SER A 31 -3.52 -8.52 -0.17
CA SER A 31 -3.53 -9.98 -0.24
C SER A 31 -3.00 -10.54 -1.56
N LEU A 32 -3.12 -9.78 -2.65
CA LEU A 32 -2.64 -10.18 -3.98
C LEU A 32 -1.12 -10.15 -4.11
N CYS A 33 -0.45 -9.36 -3.27
CA CYS A 33 0.98 -9.08 -3.37
C CYS A 33 1.76 -9.32 -2.07
N SER A 34 1.13 -9.87 -1.02
CA SER A 34 1.77 -10.16 0.27
C SER A 34 1.62 -11.64 0.63
N THR A 35 2.56 -12.17 1.40
CA THR A 35 2.44 -13.49 2.03
C THR A 35 1.59 -13.46 3.31
N LEU A 36 1.34 -12.27 3.88
CA LEU A 36 0.57 -12.09 5.11
C LEU A 36 -0.90 -12.47 4.94
N ARG A 37 -1.52 -12.96 6.02
CA ARG A 37 -2.93 -13.39 6.02
C ARG A 37 -3.68 -12.90 7.25
N GLY A 38 -5.01 -12.95 7.18
CA GLY A 38 -5.89 -12.71 8.33
C GLY A 38 -5.64 -11.38 9.05
N THR A 39 -5.37 -11.46 10.35
CA THR A 39 -5.20 -10.30 11.24
C THR A 39 -3.95 -9.48 10.90
N GLU A 40 -2.85 -10.12 10.50
CA GLU A 40 -1.59 -9.44 10.18
C GLU A 40 -1.73 -8.57 8.94
N LEU A 41 -2.37 -9.11 7.90
CA LEU A 41 -2.70 -8.35 6.69
C LEU A 41 -3.57 -7.13 6.99
N LYS A 42 -4.60 -7.29 7.87
CA LYS A 42 -5.45 -6.18 8.31
C LYS A 42 -4.68 -5.14 9.13
N ARG A 43 -3.71 -5.56 9.95
CA ARG A 43 -2.86 -4.63 10.72
C ARG A 43 -1.97 -3.82 9.78
N LEU A 44 -1.32 -4.47 8.82
CA LEU A 44 -0.50 -3.79 7.81
C LEU A 44 -1.33 -2.77 7.01
N ALA A 45 -2.52 -3.17 6.53
CA ALA A 45 -3.44 -2.29 5.83
C ALA A 45 -3.79 -1.02 6.64
N ARG A 46 -4.05 -1.18 7.94
CA ARG A 46 -4.36 -0.05 8.83
C ARG A 46 -3.14 0.83 9.06
N ALA A 47 -1.97 0.25 9.28
CA ALA A 47 -0.74 0.99 9.53
C ALA A 47 -0.33 1.83 8.30
N ILE A 48 -0.46 1.25 7.09
CA ILE A 48 -0.28 1.99 5.82
C ILE A 48 -1.27 3.15 5.71
N ARG A 49 -2.56 2.93 5.98
CA ARG A 49 -3.58 4.00 5.93
C ARG A 49 -3.33 5.13 6.93
N LYS A 50 -2.66 4.82 8.05
CA LYS A 50 -2.23 5.80 9.05
C LYS A 50 -0.88 6.43 8.73
N ARG A 51 -0.24 6.06 7.61
CA ARG A 51 1.10 6.51 7.23
C ARG A 51 2.18 6.14 8.26
N GLU A 52 1.97 5.05 9.01
CA GLU A 52 2.87 4.54 10.05
C GLU A 52 3.93 3.56 9.50
N ILE A 53 3.86 3.23 8.20
CA ILE A 53 4.72 2.26 7.53
C ILE A 53 5.34 2.93 6.32
N GLU A 54 6.64 2.73 6.15
CA GLU A 54 7.42 3.23 5.02
C GLU A 54 7.86 2.11 4.06
N GLN A 55 7.80 0.85 4.50
CA GLN A 55 8.26 -0.30 3.73
C GLN A 55 7.21 -1.40 3.71
N ILE A 56 6.93 -1.93 2.53
CA ILE A 56 5.98 -3.02 2.33
C ILE A 56 6.69 -4.11 1.53
N GLU A 57 6.91 -5.26 2.18
CA GLU A 57 7.39 -6.46 1.50
C GLU A 57 6.31 -7.01 0.57
N VAL A 58 6.69 -7.25 -0.68
CA VAL A 58 5.78 -7.80 -1.70
C VAL A 58 6.37 -9.06 -2.36
N THR A 59 5.49 -9.89 -2.90
CA THR A 59 5.88 -11.16 -3.55
C THR A 59 6.48 -10.93 -4.93
N SER A 60 6.01 -9.93 -5.66
CA SER A 60 6.59 -9.46 -6.93
C SER A 60 6.12 -8.04 -7.24
N VAL A 61 6.86 -7.33 -8.09
CA VAL A 61 6.51 -5.96 -8.53
C VAL A 61 5.22 -5.97 -9.36
N GLU A 62 5.03 -6.98 -10.21
CA GLU A 62 3.84 -7.10 -11.08
C GLU A 62 2.57 -7.28 -10.24
N ALA A 63 2.61 -8.11 -9.21
CA ALA A 63 1.48 -8.32 -8.30
C ALA A 63 1.17 -7.06 -7.49
N ALA A 64 2.20 -6.26 -7.17
CA ALA A 64 2.07 -5.03 -6.40
C ALA A 64 1.45 -3.86 -7.17
N GLY A 65 1.32 -3.93 -8.50
CA GLY A 65 0.83 -2.81 -9.32
C GLY A 65 -0.50 -2.22 -8.84
N ALA A 66 -1.46 -3.07 -8.46
CA ALA A 66 -2.74 -2.61 -7.92
C ALA A 66 -2.59 -1.87 -6.58
N LEU A 67 -1.67 -2.32 -5.72
CA LEU A 67 -1.36 -1.66 -4.45
C LEU A 67 -0.66 -0.32 -4.70
N ILE A 68 0.32 -0.28 -5.60
CA ILE A 68 1.06 0.95 -5.96
C ILE A 68 0.08 2.03 -6.41
N HIS A 69 -0.79 1.74 -7.37
CA HIS A 69 -1.81 2.70 -7.83
C HIS A 69 -2.76 3.15 -6.72
N THR A 70 -3.05 2.27 -5.77
CA THR A 70 -3.86 2.65 -4.60
C THR A 70 -3.12 3.62 -3.70
N LEU A 71 -1.83 3.39 -3.45
CA LEU A 71 -0.99 4.27 -2.63
C LEU A 71 -0.78 5.62 -3.32
N GLU A 72 -0.49 5.62 -4.61
CA GLU A 72 -0.38 6.83 -5.44
C GLU A 72 -1.68 7.64 -5.43
N SER A 73 -2.85 6.99 -5.49
CA SER A 73 -4.14 7.69 -5.39
C SER A 73 -4.35 8.42 -4.07
N LEU A 74 -3.70 7.94 -3.00
CA LEU A 74 -3.69 8.53 -1.67
C LEU A 74 -2.53 9.53 -1.48
N GLY A 75 -1.79 9.83 -2.54
CA GLY A 75 -0.71 10.81 -2.55
C GLY A 75 0.67 10.27 -2.16
N ALA A 76 0.86 8.94 -2.13
CA ALA A 76 2.16 8.36 -1.82
C ALA A 76 3.11 8.42 -3.04
N THR A 77 4.37 8.75 -2.80
CA THR A 77 5.47 8.53 -3.77
C THR A 77 6.14 7.21 -3.45
N ILE A 78 6.19 6.29 -4.42
CA ILE A 78 6.70 4.93 -4.23
C ILE A 78 7.99 4.73 -5.02
N ARG A 79 9.00 4.13 -4.36
CA ARG A 79 10.19 3.57 -5.00
C ARG A 79 10.17 2.05 -4.88
N LEU A 80 10.54 1.37 -5.97
CA LEU A 80 10.70 -0.07 -6.03
C LEU A 80 12.16 -0.43 -5.79
N ASN A 81 12.40 -1.34 -4.84
CA ASN A 81 13.71 -1.95 -4.61
C ASN A 81 13.57 -3.47 -4.81
N ASP A 82 14.42 -4.05 -5.66
CA ASP A 82 14.49 -5.51 -5.92
C ASP A 82 15.41 -6.25 -4.93
#